data_AF-A0A6C0CRA3-F1
#
_entry.id   AF-A0A6C0CRA3-F1
#
_cell.length_a   1.000
_cell.length_b   1.000
_cell.length_c   1.000
_cell.angle_alpha   90.00
_cell.angle_beta   90.00
_cell.angle_gamma   90.00
#
_symmetry.space_group_name_H-M   'P 1'
#
loop_
_entity.id
_entity.type
_entity.pdbx_description
1 polymer ?
#
loop_
_entity_poly.entity_id
_entity_poly.type
_entity_poly.pdbx_seq_one_letter_code
_entity_poly.pdbx_strand_id
1 'polypeptide(L)'
;MSEINPDFDATRVTLMYLANSVYQDEQEKNEPANKKKEKEEFKFYRKRIHALSKEMLKGKYPNESLKKAHKTFVKHMINYFKVTDRADLLQEEHKNNIIDSPEIACEQQLPLDATIEEANQCIMRTSLQPIATMDQFVNIRKVKIEQPDPPRRKNINIKTEDHKRKGIKKKKKKEKLK
;
A
#
# COMPACT_ATOMS: atom_id res chain seq x y z
N MET A 1 -0.85 31.97 8.72
CA MET A 1 0.57 31.58 8.84
C MET A 1 0.60 30.07 9.03
N SER A 2 0.91 29.33 7.97
CA SER A 2 0.92 27.86 7.98
C SER A 2 2.23 27.35 8.55
N GLU A 3 2.17 26.62 9.66
CA GLU A 3 3.28 25.92 10.28
C GLU A 3 3.82 24.86 9.31
N ILE A 4 4.97 25.15 8.71
CA ILE A 4 5.73 24.20 7.89
C ILE A 4 6.40 23.22 8.86
N ASN A 5 6.03 21.94 8.78
CA ASN A 5 6.67 20.86 9.53
C ASN A 5 8.20 20.95 9.35
N PRO A 6 8.99 21.03 10.44
CA PRO A 6 10.44 21.25 10.37
C PRO A 6 11.23 20.05 9.81
N ASP A 7 10.56 18.95 9.48
CA ASP A 7 11.16 17.69 9.00
C ASP A 7 11.01 17.50 7.48
N PHE A 8 10.27 18.39 6.79
CA PHE A 8 10.11 18.33 5.34
C PHE A 8 11.01 19.36 4.65
N ASP A 9 12.15 18.89 4.14
CA ASP A 9 13.09 19.69 3.34
C ASP A 9 12.52 19.91 1.93
N ALA A 10 11.58 20.86 1.83
CA ALA A 10 10.92 21.23 0.59
C ALA A 10 11.94 21.68 -0.47
N THR A 11 12.99 22.40 -0.06
CA THR A 11 14.03 22.92 -0.96
C THR A 11 14.78 21.78 -1.64
N ARG A 12 15.19 20.76 -0.90
CA ARG A 12 15.84 19.57 -1.48
C ARG A 12 14.91 18.81 -2.42
N VAL A 13 13.65 18.62 -2.04
CA VAL A 13 12.66 17.89 -2.86
C VAL A 13 12.40 18.65 -4.17
N THR A 14 12.25 19.97 -4.11
CA THR A 14 12.08 20.82 -5.30
C THR A 14 13.34 20.82 -6.16
N LEU A 15 14.54 20.89 -5.59
CA LEU A 15 15.80 20.78 -6.33
C LEU A 15 15.97 19.42 -7.01
N MET A 16 15.61 18.32 -6.34
CA MET A 16 15.56 17.00 -6.96
C MET A 16 14.54 16.96 -8.09
N TYR A 17 13.36 17.54 -7.91
CA TYR A 17 12.34 17.53 -8.95
C TYR A 17 12.73 18.36 -10.18
N LEU A 18 13.43 19.47 -9.97
CA LEU A 18 13.90 20.36 -11.04
C LEU A 18 15.21 19.91 -11.70
N ALA A 19 15.99 19.04 -11.04
CA ALA A 19 17.18 18.46 -11.62
C ALA A 19 16.81 17.43 -12.70
N ASN A 20 17.61 17.38 -13.76
CA ASN A 20 17.42 16.44 -14.87
C ASN A 20 17.51 14.99 -14.36
N SER A 21 16.49 14.16 -14.61
CA SER A 21 16.45 12.76 -14.16
C SER A 21 17.64 11.95 -14.69
N VAL A 22 18.11 12.27 -15.90
CA VAL A 22 19.30 11.66 -16.49
C VAL A 22 20.56 11.96 -15.67
N TYR A 23 20.67 13.18 -15.16
CA TYR A 23 21.80 13.59 -14.31
C TYR A 23 21.75 12.93 -12.93
N GLN A 24 20.55 12.70 -12.39
CA GLN A 24 20.38 11.94 -11.14
C GLN A 24 20.81 10.50 -11.29
N ASP A 25 20.38 9.83 -12.35
CA ASP A 25 20.77 8.45 -12.64
C ASP A 25 22.29 8.31 -12.82
N GLU A 26 22.94 9.30 -13.44
CA GLU A 26 24.40 9.34 -13.58
C GLU A 26 25.11 9.59 -12.24
N GLN A 27 24.59 10.47 -11.39
CA GLN A 27 25.13 10.68 -10.03
C GLN A 27 25.02 9.42 -9.16
N GLU A 28 23.89 8.70 -9.23
CA GLU A 28 23.70 7.42 -8.52
C GLU A 28 24.61 6.31 -9.05
N LYS A 29 24.85 6.26 -10.37
CA LYS A 29 25.81 5.32 -10.97
C LYS A 29 27.27 5.66 -10.62
N ASN A 30 27.57 6.94 -10.45
CA ASN A 30 28.89 7.45 -10.10
C ASN A 30 29.17 7.51 -8.60
N GLU A 31 28.21 7.10 -7.73
CA GLU A 31 28.50 6.96 -6.31
C GLU A 31 29.67 5.98 -6.10
N PRO A 32 30.79 6.49 -5.57
CA PRO A 32 32.09 5.89 -5.83
C PRO A 32 32.29 4.65 -4.97
N ALA A 33 33.23 3.81 -5.40
CA ALA A 33 33.84 2.63 -4.78
C ALA A 33 33.56 2.29 -3.29
N ASN A 34 33.33 3.27 -2.42
CA ASN A 34 32.95 3.12 -1.02
C ASN A 34 31.68 2.25 -0.82
N LYS A 35 30.61 2.45 -1.61
CA LYS A 35 29.40 1.58 -1.51
C LYS A 35 29.68 0.13 -1.92
N LYS A 36 30.64 -0.09 -2.83
CA LYS A 36 31.06 -1.45 -3.23
C LYS A 36 31.87 -2.11 -2.11
N LYS A 37 32.81 -1.37 -1.50
CA LYS A 37 33.58 -1.83 -0.33
C LYS A 37 32.69 -2.17 0.87
N GLU A 38 31.71 -1.31 1.18
CA GLU A 38 30.74 -1.55 2.24
C GLU A 38 29.92 -2.83 1.99
N LYS A 39 29.53 -3.10 0.74
CA LYS A 39 28.84 -4.35 0.36
C LYS A 39 29.74 -5.58 0.53
N GLU A 40 31.04 -5.48 0.29
CA GLU A 40 32.00 -6.57 0.48
C GLU A 40 32.22 -6.86 1.97
N GLU A 41 32.43 -5.81 2.77
CA GLU A 41 32.52 -5.93 4.24
C GLU A 41 31.23 -6.48 4.83
N PHE A 42 30.07 -6.02 4.35
CA PHE A 42 28.78 -6.56 4.77
C PHE A 42 28.65 -8.04 4.45
N LYS A 43 29.05 -8.47 3.24
CA LYS A 43 29.04 -9.89 2.86
C LYS A 43 29.95 -10.71 3.76
N PHE A 44 31.14 -10.19 4.09
CA PHE A 44 32.09 -10.84 4.98
C PHE A 44 31.53 -10.99 6.40
N TYR A 45 30.97 -9.93 6.98
CA TYR A 45 30.45 -9.93 8.34
C TYR A 45 29.02 -10.46 8.48
N ARG A 46 28.32 -10.77 7.38
CA ARG A 46 26.92 -11.24 7.38
C ARG A 46 26.63 -12.33 8.42
N LYS A 47 27.49 -13.36 8.49
CA LYS A 47 27.33 -14.47 9.43
C LYS A 47 27.51 -14.01 10.90
N ARG A 48 28.51 -13.15 11.14
CA ARG A 48 28.82 -12.62 12.48
C ARG A 48 27.72 -11.68 12.98
N ILE A 49 27.21 -10.81 12.10
CA ILE A 49 26.08 -9.91 12.40
C ILE A 49 24.84 -10.73 12.75
N HIS A 50 24.54 -11.80 12.00
CA HIS A 50 23.41 -12.67 12.30
C HIS A 50 23.57 -13.40 13.64
N ALA A 51 24.76 -13.91 13.94
CA ALA A 51 25.06 -14.54 15.23
C ALA A 51 24.88 -13.55 16.39
N LEU A 52 25.44 -12.35 16.27
CA LEU A 52 25.33 -11.28 17.27
C LEU A 52 23.88 -10.85 17.46
N SER A 53 23.11 -10.68 16.38
CA SER A 53 21.69 -10.33 16.45
C SER A 53 20.87 -11.41 17.17
N LYS A 54 21.20 -12.69 16.96
CA LYS A 54 20.58 -13.80 17.68
C LYS A 54 20.90 -13.79 19.17
N GLU A 55 22.10 -13.37 19.57
CA GLU A 55 22.48 -13.21 20.98
C GLU A 55 21.79 -12.00 21.62
N MET A 56 21.68 -10.89 20.87
CA MET A 56 20.95 -9.70 21.28
C MET A 56 19.45 -9.97 21.48
N LEU A 57 18.85 -10.86 20.67
CA LEU A 57 17.47 -11.32 20.89
C LEU A 57 17.31 -12.19 22.14
N LYS A 58 18.38 -12.86 22.61
CA LYS A 58 18.41 -13.60 23.88
C LYS A 58 18.67 -12.70 25.09
N GLY A 59 18.88 -11.40 24.89
CA GLY A 59 19.15 -10.43 25.95
C GLY A 59 20.63 -10.25 26.32
N LYS A 60 21.56 -10.88 25.60
CA LYS A 60 23.00 -10.66 25.80
C LYS A 60 23.46 -9.48 24.94
N TYR A 61 23.77 -8.36 25.58
CA TYR A 61 24.20 -7.14 24.89
C TYR A 61 25.65 -6.80 25.26
N PRO A 62 26.54 -6.63 24.27
CA PRO A 62 27.92 -6.19 24.52
C PRO A 62 28.03 -4.71 24.91
N ASN A 63 27.12 -3.86 24.41
CA ASN A 63 27.18 -2.40 24.59
C ASN A 63 25.76 -1.80 24.67
N GLU A 64 25.56 -0.79 25.51
CA GLU A 64 24.27 -0.10 25.69
C GLU A 64 23.88 0.72 24.44
N SER A 65 24.84 1.29 23.71
CA SER A 65 24.55 1.99 22.44
C SER A 65 23.98 1.02 21.40
N LEU A 66 24.61 -0.13 21.25
CA LEU A 66 24.17 -1.18 20.33
C LEU A 66 22.80 -1.75 20.74
N LYS A 67 22.53 -1.86 22.05
CA LYS A 67 21.23 -2.27 22.58
C LYS A 67 20.12 -1.28 22.22
N LYS A 68 20.36 0.03 22.32
CA LYS A 68 19.39 1.05 21.89
C LYS A 68 19.10 0.92 20.39
N ALA A 69 20.13 0.84 19.56
CA ALA A 69 19.99 0.65 18.12
C ALA A 69 19.22 -0.63 17.77
N HIS A 70 19.54 -1.75 18.44
CA HIS A 70 18.86 -3.03 18.25
C HIS A 70 17.38 -2.97 18.67
N LYS A 71 17.04 -2.28 19.77
CA LYS A 71 15.64 -2.09 20.19
C LYS A 71 14.84 -1.30 19.14
N THR A 72 15.42 -0.23 18.61
CA THR A 72 14.81 0.56 17.53
C THR A 72 14.60 -0.30 16.28
N PHE A 73 15.63 -1.07 15.89
CA PHE A 73 15.54 -2.02 14.78
C PHE A 73 14.41 -3.04 14.96
N VAL A 74 14.33 -3.69 16.14
CA VAL A 74 13.27 -4.65 16.46
C VAL A 74 11.89 -3.99 16.43
N LYS A 75 11.75 -2.74 16.92
CA LYS A 75 10.50 -1.98 16.84
C LYS A 75 10.06 -1.77 15.39
N HIS A 76 10.98 -1.41 14.50
CA HIS A 76 10.69 -1.26 13.07
C HIS A 76 10.29 -2.59 12.43
N MET A 77 10.99 -3.68 12.73
CA MET A 77 10.62 -5.02 12.25
C MET A 77 9.22 -5.43 12.70
N ILE A 78 8.88 -5.22 13.97
CA ILE A 78 7.54 -5.51 14.50
C ILE A 78 6.48 -4.66 13.78
N ASN A 79 6.76 -3.39 13.52
CA ASN A 79 5.82 -2.53 12.80
C ASN A 79 5.60 -3.01 11.36
N TYR A 80 6.69 -3.37 10.66
CA TYR A 80 6.61 -3.95 9.33
C TYR A 80 5.72 -5.20 9.31
N PHE A 81 5.94 -6.14 10.23
CA PHE A 81 5.11 -7.36 10.32
C PHE A 81 3.63 -7.06 10.60
N LYS A 82 3.33 -6.10 11.48
CA LYS A 82 1.94 -5.67 11.73
C LYS A 82 1.26 -5.12 10.49
N VAL A 83 1.97 -4.32 9.70
CA VAL A 83 1.43 -3.73 8.46
C VAL A 83 1.19 -4.81 7.42
N THR A 84 2.16 -5.71 7.20
CA THR A 84 2.02 -6.81 6.23
C THR A 84 0.90 -7.76 6.62
N ASP A 85 0.82 -8.19 7.89
CA ASP A 85 -0.21 -9.12 8.33
C ASP A 85 -1.61 -8.49 8.30
N ARG A 86 -1.71 -7.18 8.59
CA ARG A 86 -2.97 -6.45 8.44
C ARG A 86 -3.40 -6.32 6.99
N ALA A 87 -2.45 -6.07 6.08
CA ALA A 87 -2.73 -5.99 4.65
C ALA A 87 -3.21 -7.35 4.11
N ASP A 88 -2.55 -8.44 4.50
CA ASP A 88 -2.93 -9.79 4.07
C ASP A 88 -4.32 -10.16 4.58
N LEU A 89 -4.63 -9.89 5.85
CA LEU A 89 -5.95 -10.17 6.42
C LEU A 89 -7.05 -9.36 5.73
N LEU A 90 -6.80 -8.09 5.41
CA LEU A 90 -7.74 -7.27 4.65
C LEU A 90 -7.98 -7.85 3.24
N GLN A 91 -6.92 -8.31 2.57
CA GLN A 91 -7.03 -8.92 1.25
C GLN A 91 -7.80 -10.26 1.30
N GLU A 92 -7.61 -11.07 2.33
CA GLU A 92 -8.36 -12.32 2.52
C GLU A 92 -9.87 -12.08 2.67
N GLU A 93 -10.28 -11.04 3.41
CA GLU A 93 -11.70 -10.67 3.51
C GLU A 93 -12.30 -10.31 2.15
N HIS A 94 -11.57 -9.60 1.30
CA HIS A 94 -12.06 -9.20 -0.02
C HIS A 94 -12.16 -10.37 -1.00
N LYS A 95 -11.29 -11.40 -0.89
CA LYS A 95 -11.38 -12.61 -1.74
C LYS A 95 -12.69 -13.36 -1.54
N ASN A 96 -13.16 -13.46 -0.30
CA ASN A 96 -14.40 -14.19 0.00
C ASN A 96 -15.64 -13.49 -0.57
N ASN A 97 -15.64 -12.15 -0.68
CA ASN A 97 -16.78 -11.37 -1.19
C ASN A 97 -16.94 -11.41 -2.73
N ILE A 98 -15.94 -11.89 -3.47
CA ILE A 98 -15.99 -11.94 -4.95
C ILE A 98 -16.83 -13.13 -5.43
N ILE A 99 -16.94 -14.19 -4.62
CA ILE A 99 -17.61 -15.45 -5.01
C ILE A 99 -19.15 -15.28 -5.02
N ASP A 100 -19.69 -14.30 -4.29
CA ASP A 100 -21.12 -14.11 -4.12
C ASP A 100 -21.76 -13.09 -5.09
N SER A 101 -20.99 -12.48 -5.99
CA SER A 101 -21.55 -11.63 -7.06
C SER A 101 -21.73 -12.44 -8.34
N PRO A 102 -22.96 -12.59 -8.87
CA PRO A 102 -23.14 -13.17 -10.20
C PRO A 102 -22.43 -12.29 -11.23
N GLU A 103 -21.70 -12.93 -12.14
CA GLU A 103 -20.96 -12.30 -13.22
C GLU A 103 -21.89 -11.40 -14.04
N ILE A 104 -21.76 -10.07 -13.89
CA ILE A 104 -22.37 -9.11 -14.81
C ILE A 104 -21.45 -9.05 -16.02
N ALA A 105 -21.76 -9.84 -17.05
CA ALA A 105 -21.17 -9.72 -18.37
C ALA A 105 -21.41 -8.31 -18.91
N CYS A 106 -20.34 -7.52 -19.04
CA CYS A 106 -20.39 -6.22 -19.67
C CYS A 106 -20.19 -6.40 -21.18
N GLU A 107 -21.29 -6.69 -21.90
CA GLU A 107 -21.29 -6.65 -23.36
C GLU A 107 -21.29 -5.18 -23.81
N GLN A 108 -20.13 -4.69 -24.26
CA GLN A 108 -20.05 -3.40 -24.95
C GLN A 108 -20.62 -3.54 -26.36
N GLN A 109 -21.92 -3.27 -26.53
CA GLN A 109 -22.48 -3.01 -27.84
C GLN A 109 -22.16 -1.56 -28.24
N LEU A 110 -21.15 -1.37 -29.10
CA LEU A 110 -20.93 -0.10 -29.79
C LEU A 110 -21.92 -0.02 -30.97
N PRO A 111 -22.80 1.01 -31.05
CA PRO A 111 -23.69 1.17 -32.19
C PRO A 111 -22.88 1.52 -33.45
N LEU A 112 -23.13 0.77 -34.54
CA LEU A 112 -22.32 0.76 -35.76
C LEU A 112 -22.54 1.97 -36.69
N ASP A 113 -23.54 2.82 -36.45
CA ASP A 113 -24.01 3.84 -37.41
C ASP A 113 -24.08 5.27 -36.83
N ALA A 114 -22.98 5.79 -36.27
CA ALA A 114 -22.93 7.19 -35.83
C ALA A 114 -22.48 8.11 -36.99
N THR A 115 -23.42 8.87 -37.56
CA THR A 115 -23.14 9.81 -38.66
C THR A 115 -22.54 11.11 -38.11
N ILE A 116 -21.58 11.72 -38.82
CA ILE A 116 -20.86 12.94 -38.36
C ILE A 116 -21.81 14.11 -38.04
N GLU A 117 -22.93 14.19 -38.76
CA GLU A 117 -23.96 15.22 -38.59
C GLU A 117 -24.69 15.09 -37.23
N GLU A 118 -24.89 13.87 -36.75
CA GLU A 118 -25.53 13.56 -35.48
C GLU A 118 -24.61 13.90 -34.29
N ALA A 119 -23.31 13.60 -34.44
CA ALA A 119 -22.29 14.01 -33.47
C ALA A 119 -22.21 15.54 -33.36
N ASN A 120 -22.28 16.25 -34.48
CA ASN A 120 -22.25 17.72 -34.51
C ASN A 120 -23.47 18.36 -33.83
N GLN A 121 -24.66 17.77 -33.98
CA GLN A 121 -25.87 18.22 -33.29
C GLN A 121 -25.80 18.00 -31.77
N CYS A 122 -25.17 16.91 -31.33
CA CYS A 122 -24.96 16.62 -29.91
C CYS A 122 -23.94 17.57 -29.24
N ILE A 123 -22.96 18.05 -30.01
CA ILE A 123 -21.91 18.97 -29.54
C ILE A 123 -22.41 20.43 -29.52
N MET A 124 -23.33 20.81 -30.40
CA MET A 124 -23.89 22.17 -30.41
C MET A 124 -25.01 22.34 -29.37
N ARG A 125 -24.88 23.37 -28.53
CA ARG A 125 -25.92 23.74 -27.56
C ARG A 125 -27.01 24.58 -28.24
N THR A 126 -27.95 23.95 -28.92
CA THR A 126 -29.18 24.61 -29.36
C THR A 126 -30.01 25.00 -28.12
N SER A 127 -30.46 26.26 -28.05
CA SER A 127 -31.22 26.76 -26.91
C SER A 127 -32.59 26.07 -26.85
N LEU A 128 -32.71 25.10 -25.94
CA LEU A 128 -33.96 24.42 -25.64
C LEU A 128 -34.96 25.45 -25.08
N GLN A 129 -36.11 25.60 -25.74
CA GLN A 129 -37.29 26.23 -25.15
C GLN A 129 -37.56 25.58 -23.78
N PRO A 130 -38.12 26.29 -22.78
CA PRO A 130 -38.40 25.69 -21.48
C PRO A 130 -39.39 24.53 -21.66
N ILE A 131 -38.88 23.30 -21.54
CA ILE A 131 -39.69 22.09 -21.64
C ILE A 131 -40.55 22.03 -20.39
N ALA A 132 -41.87 22.13 -20.57
CA ALA A 132 -42.82 21.86 -19.49
C ALA A 132 -42.73 20.36 -19.14
N THR A 133 -42.07 20.06 -18.02
CA THR A 133 -41.84 18.69 -17.58
C THR A 133 -43.11 18.10 -16.98
N MET A 134 -43.42 16.85 -17.33
CA MET A 134 -44.58 16.11 -16.81
C MET A 134 -44.65 16.03 -15.28
N ASP A 135 -43.53 16.19 -14.58
CA ASP A 135 -43.45 16.29 -13.12
C ASP A 135 -44.31 17.40 -12.51
N GLN A 136 -44.69 18.40 -13.31
CA GLN A 136 -45.57 19.48 -12.87
C GLN A 136 -47.04 19.03 -12.75
N PHE A 137 -47.39 17.87 -13.31
CA PHE A 137 -48.75 17.32 -13.35
C PHE A 137 -48.93 16.02 -12.58
N VAL A 138 -47.90 15.51 -11.89
CA VAL A 138 -47.96 14.23 -11.19
C VAL A 138 -47.65 14.41 -9.70
N ASN A 139 -48.43 13.75 -8.83
CA ASN A 139 -48.20 13.79 -7.38
C ASN A 139 -46.99 12.96 -6.98
N ILE A 140 -45.87 13.62 -6.70
CA ILE A 140 -44.61 12.98 -6.30
C ILE A 140 -44.66 12.60 -4.81
N ARG A 141 -44.57 11.30 -4.51
CA ARG A 141 -44.33 10.81 -3.14
C ARG A 141 -42.83 10.86 -2.84
N LYS A 142 -42.44 11.67 -1.86
CA LYS A 142 -41.05 11.77 -1.38
C LYS A 142 -40.68 10.51 -0.61
N VAL A 143 -39.98 9.59 -1.25
CA VAL A 143 -39.38 8.42 -0.59
C VAL A 143 -38.17 8.91 0.19
N LYS A 144 -38.11 8.63 1.50
CA LYS A 144 -36.90 8.85 2.30
C LYS A 144 -35.86 7.83 1.83
N ILE A 145 -34.87 8.29 1.10
CA ILE A 145 -33.70 7.49 0.76
C ILE A 145 -32.92 7.31 2.06
N GLU A 146 -32.84 6.09 2.58
CA GLU A 146 -31.98 5.79 3.71
C GLU A 146 -30.53 6.02 3.29
N GLN A 147 -29.80 6.84 4.04
CA GLN A 147 -28.39 7.06 3.76
C GLN A 147 -27.61 5.78 4.06
N PRO A 148 -26.65 5.39 3.20
CA PRO A 148 -25.84 4.21 3.45
C PRO A 148 -25.09 4.38 4.76
N ASP A 149 -25.01 3.28 5.51
CA ASP A 149 -24.30 3.23 6.78
C ASP A 149 -22.84 3.70 6.59
N PRO A 150 -22.35 4.62 7.46
CA PRO A 150 -20.99 5.10 7.35
C PRO A 150 -19.98 3.97 7.60
N PRO A 151 -18.79 4.03 6.99
CA PRO A 151 -17.79 2.98 7.14
C PRO A 151 -17.38 2.80 8.60
N ARG A 152 -17.56 1.58 9.13
CA ARG A 152 -17.21 1.23 10.51
C ARG A 152 -15.77 0.75 10.60
N ARG A 153 -15.07 1.11 11.69
CA ARG A 153 -13.72 0.60 11.97
C ARG A 153 -13.81 -0.86 12.41
N LYS A 154 -13.12 -1.77 11.71
CA LYS A 154 -13.03 -3.19 12.08
C LYS A 154 -11.94 -3.43 13.13
N ASN A 155 -12.20 -4.32 14.08
CA ASN A 155 -11.21 -4.82 15.03
C ASN A 155 -10.51 -6.05 14.46
N ILE A 156 -9.29 -5.88 13.95
CA ILE A 156 -8.50 -6.96 13.37
C ILE A 156 -7.57 -7.54 14.43
N ASN A 157 -7.67 -8.85 14.72
CA ASN A 157 -6.79 -9.53 15.66
C ASN A 157 -5.56 -10.10 14.94
N ILE A 158 -4.41 -9.42 15.08
CA ILE A 158 -3.14 -9.79 14.42
C ILE A 158 -2.32 -10.80 15.26
N LYS A 159 -2.71 -11.07 16.51
CA LYS A 159 -1.96 -11.93 17.44
C LYS A 159 -2.42 -13.39 17.40
N THR A 160 -2.42 -14.02 16.22
CA THR A 160 -2.72 -15.45 16.09
C THR A 160 -1.43 -16.29 16.05
N GLU A 161 -1.51 -17.57 16.43
CA GLU A 161 -0.37 -18.50 16.37
C GLU A 161 0.11 -18.76 14.94
N ASP A 162 -0.77 -18.55 13.94
CA ASP A 162 -0.43 -18.66 12.52
C ASP A 162 0.47 -17.51 12.07
N HIS A 163 0.14 -16.26 12.43
CA HIS A 163 0.98 -15.09 12.11
C HIS A 163 2.36 -15.19 12.78
N LYS A 164 2.46 -15.81 13.95
CA LYS A 164 3.73 -16.02 14.67
C LYS A 164 4.71 -16.95 13.95
N ARG A 165 4.21 -17.92 13.18
CA ARG A 165 5.04 -18.94 12.50
C ARG A 165 5.15 -18.72 11.00
N LYS A 166 4.51 -17.67 10.47
CA LYS A 166 4.54 -17.30 9.07
C LYS A 166 5.97 -17.12 8.58
N GLY A 167 6.30 -17.75 7.44
CA GLY A 167 7.63 -17.72 6.84
C GLY A 167 8.71 -18.56 7.54
N ILE A 168 8.41 -19.27 8.64
CA ILE A 168 9.39 -20.12 9.35
C ILE A 168 9.16 -21.59 9.01
N LYS A 169 10.18 -22.26 8.42
CA LYS A 169 10.13 -23.70 8.14
C LYS A 169 9.99 -24.50 9.45
N LYS A 170 9.01 -25.40 9.50
CA LYS A 170 8.86 -26.35 10.62
C LYS A 170 10.07 -27.29 10.64
N LYS A 171 10.71 -27.44 11.81
CA LYS A 171 11.80 -28.43 11.96
C LYS A 171 11.22 -29.83 11.84
N LYS A 172 11.79 -30.66 10.95
CA LYS A 172 11.48 -32.10 10.89
C LYS A 172 11.91 -32.74 12.21
N LYS A 173 10.99 -33.39 12.92
CA LYS A 173 11.34 -34.21 14.09
C LYS A 173 12.17 -35.38 13.58
N LYS A 174 13.38 -35.57 14.12
CA LYS A 174 14.11 -36.82 13.92
C LYS A 174 13.42 -37.85 14.82
N GLU A 175 12.80 -38.85 14.22
CA GLU A 175 12.35 -40.02 14.97
C GLU A 175 13.57 -40.62 15.66
N LYS A 176 13.49 -40.75 16.99
CA LYS A 176 14.52 -41.47 17.73
C LYS A 176 14.33 -42.93 17.36
N LEU A 177 15.26 -43.48 16.58
CA LEU A 177 15.40 -44.92 16.42
C LEU A 177 15.57 -45.50 17.84
N LYS A 178 14.57 -46.25 18.29
CA LYS A 178 14.63 -47.01 19.55
C LYS A 178 15.50 -48.24 19.35
#